data_AF-A0A4Y9AAF9-F1
#
_entry.id   AF-A0A4Y9AAF9-F1
#
_cell.length_a   1.000
_cell.length_b   1.000
_cell.length_c   1.000
_cell.angle_alpha   90.00
_cell.angle_beta   90.00
_cell.angle_gamma   90.00
#
_symmetry.space_group_name_H-M   'P 1'
#
loop_
_entity.id
_entity.type
_entity.pdbx_description
1 polymer ?
#
loop_
_entity_poly.entity_id
_entity_poly.type
_entity_poly.pdbx_seq_one_letter_code
_entity_poly.pdbx_strand_id
1 'polypeptide(L)'
;MSNFFQLLMNEQFKLYIRKSTWIMYILMAVLIVGVAFLSNFGVENTPTYQAAHDDDWRQTLQDDNASMQKKMEQDEMMQGAYTGQIEKNNYYLDNDIQPAPYDTWQFVMENKFLLSLVSLLTIIVAAGIVANEFKWGTIKLLLIRPITRTKILASKYVSVLLFALFTLLFVLIFSWIIGAIFFGINGMDPHIVVNQSDGYAYVSVIGQIVQGYGLQLVTLVMMATFAFMISAIFRQSSLAIGIAIFLMLSGNAIVGFFSDYNWAKYILFANTNMNQYINGSPMFDGMSLGFSITVLAVYYVIFLTVSWVFFTKRDVAGH
;
A
#
# COMPACT_ATOMS: atom_id res chain seq x y z
N MET A 1 -24.06 -22.91 -6.64
CA MET A 1 -23.42 -21.83 -5.85
C MET A 1 -22.74 -22.36 -4.58
N SER A 2 -23.37 -23.26 -3.81
CA SER A 2 -22.83 -23.88 -2.58
C SER A 2 -21.35 -24.36 -2.66
N ASN A 3 -20.97 -25.05 -3.74
CA ASN A 3 -19.63 -25.62 -3.86
C ASN A 3 -18.50 -24.59 -4.04
N PHE A 4 -18.75 -23.40 -4.59
CA PHE A 4 -17.70 -22.39 -4.79
C PHE A 4 -17.34 -21.70 -3.48
N PHE A 5 -18.34 -21.32 -2.68
CA PHE A 5 -18.12 -20.70 -1.39
C PHE A 5 -17.39 -21.64 -0.43
N GLN A 6 -17.72 -22.94 -0.45
CA GLN A 6 -16.98 -23.95 0.32
C GLN A 6 -15.51 -24.05 -0.13
N LEU A 7 -15.24 -24.02 -1.43
CA LEU A 7 -13.86 -23.99 -1.94
C LEU A 7 -13.12 -22.74 -1.48
N LEU A 8 -13.75 -21.58 -1.57
CA LEU A 8 -13.20 -20.31 -1.11
C LEU A 8 -12.87 -20.35 0.38
N MET A 9 -13.81 -20.83 1.21
CA MET A 9 -13.62 -20.96 2.65
C MET A 9 -12.50 -21.94 2.99
N ASN A 10 -12.40 -23.06 2.26
CA ASN A 10 -11.29 -24.00 2.41
C ASN A 10 -9.93 -23.38 2.06
N GLU A 11 -9.85 -22.61 0.98
CA GLU A 11 -8.62 -21.92 0.59
C GLU A 11 -8.25 -20.81 1.60
N GLN A 12 -9.22 -20.05 2.11
CA GLN A 12 -9.00 -19.11 3.21
C GLN A 12 -8.47 -19.82 4.46
N PHE A 13 -9.13 -20.90 4.90
CA PHE A 13 -8.70 -21.65 6.07
C PHE A 13 -7.27 -22.19 5.92
N LYS A 14 -6.91 -22.71 4.75
CA LYS A 14 -5.54 -23.14 4.44
C LYS A 14 -4.52 -22.00 4.52
N LEU A 15 -4.89 -20.77 4.22
CA LEU A 15 -4.00 -19.61 4.37
C LEU A 15 -3.81 -19.27 5.84
N TYR A 16 -4.89 -19.20 6.63
CA TYR A 16 -4.83 -18.76 8.03
C TYR A 16 -4.38 -19.83 9.02
N ILE A 17 -4.40 -21.12 8.68
CA ILE A 17 -3.81 -22.16 9.53
C ILE A 17 -2.27 -22.18 9.49
N ARG A 18 -1.66 -21.54 8.47
CA ARG A 18 -0.21 -21.51 8.32
C ARG A 18 0.40 -20.54 9.33
N LYS A 19 1.38 -21.02 10.10
CA LYS A 19 2.15 -20.18 11.04
C LYS A 19 2.78 -18.96 10.35
N SER A 20 3.22 -19.10 9.10
CA SER A 20 3.78 -18.00 8.31
C SER A 20 2.83 -16.82 8.20
N THR A 21 1.53 -17.06 8.05
CA THR A 21 0.52 -16.01 7.91
C THR A 21 0.39 -15.20 9.20
N TRP A 22 0.36 -15.87 10.35
CA TRP A 22 0.34 -15.18 11.64
C TRP A 22 1.62 -14.41 11.93
N ILE A 23 2.78 -14.91 11.50
CA ILE A 23 4.05 -14.16 11.59
C ILE A 23 3.96 -12.84 10.81
N MET A 24 3.32 -12.83 9.63
CA MET A 24 3.10 -11.60 8.86
C MET A 24 2.24 -10.57 9.62
N TYR A 25 1.13 -11.02 10.23
CA TYR A 25 0.26 -10.16 11.03
C TYR A 25 0.95 -9.66 12.30
N ILE A 26 1.72 -10.51 12.99
CA ILE A 26 2.49 -10.12 14.17
C ILE A 26 3.56 -9.09 13.80
N LEU A 27 4.31 -9.32 12.72
CA LEU A 27 5.28 -8.36 12.22
C LEU A 27 4.61 -7.01 11.92
N MET A 28 3.43 -7.03 11.31
CA MET A 28 2.68 -5.81 11.03
C MET A 28 2.21 -5.10 12.30
N ALA A 29 1.70 -5.85 13.28
CA ALA A 29 1.29 -5.29 14.56
C ALA A 29 2.48 -4.64 15.30
N VAL A 30 3.63 -5.32 15.33
CA VAL A 30 4.86 -4.81 15.95
C VAL A 30 5.34 -3.54 15.26
N LEU A 31 5.29 -3.47 13.92
CA LEU A 31 5.65 -2.26 13.19
C LEU A 31 4.70 -1.10 13.51
N ILE A 32 3.39 -1.32 13.52
CA ILE A 32 2.41 -0.27 13.85
C ILE A 32 2.63 0.25 15.28
N VAL A 33 2.80 -0.65 16.26
CA VAL A 33 3.08 -0.26 17.65
C VAL A 33 4.43 0.43 17.76
N GLY A 34 5.45 -0.03 17.03
CA GLY A 34 6.77 0.58 16.99
C GLY A 34 6.74 2.00 16.45
N VAL A 35 6.02 2.23 15.35
CA VAL A 35 5.82 3.59 14.79
C VAL A 35 5.07 4.46 15.80
N ALA A 36 3.98 3.98 16.41
CA ALA A 36 3.26 4.75 17.43
C ALA A 36 4.15 5.13 18.62
N PHE A 37 4.96 4.18 19.10
CA PHE A 37 5.91 4.41 20.19
C PHE A 37 6.97 5.45 19.80
N LEU A 38 7.56 5.33 18.61
CA LEU A 38 8.54 6.29 18.12
C LEU A 38 7.93 7.68 17.91
N SER A 39 6.73 7.78 17.36
CA SER A 39 6.05 9.06 17.18
C SER A 39 5.67 9.72 18.51
N ASN A 40 5.30 8.94 19.53
CA ASN A 40 4.92 9.48 20.85
C ASN A 40 6.11 9.82 21.75
N PHE A 41 7.19 9.03 21.71
CA PHE A 41 8.33 9.15 22.63
C PHE A 41 9.64 9.58 21.98
N GLY A 42 9.80 9.39 20.68
CA GLY A 42 11.05 9.59 19.95
C GLY A 42 11.21 10.96 19.30
N VAL A 43 10.17 11.80 19.33
CA VAL A 43 10.15 13.09 18.62
C VAL A 43 10.16 14.25 19.60
N GLU A 44 11.32 14.47 20.24
CA GLU A 44 11.61 15.75 20.92
C GLU A 44 11.93 16.90 19.93
N ASN A 45 12.03 16.60 18.62
CA ASN A 45 12.59 17.52 17.61
C ASN A 45 11.65 17.93 16.47
N THR A 46 10.42 17.43 16.43
CA THR A 46 9.38 17.99 15.56
C THR A 46 8.44 18.74 16.50
N PRO A 47 8.22 20.05 16.33
CA PRO A 47 7.23 20.76 17.11
C PRO A 47 5.86 20.19 16.74
N THR A 48 5.46 19.12 17.42
CA THR A 48 4.09 18.68 17.44
C THR A 48 3.34 19.81 18.13
N TYR A 49 2.50 20.50 17.37
CA TYR A 49 1.65 21.54 17.93
C TYR A 49 0.79 20.90 19.03
N GLN A 50 1.21 21.07 20.28
CA GLN A 50 0.46 20.61 21.44
C GLN A 50 -0.63 21.65 21.64
N ALA A 51 -1.77 21.42 21.00
CA ALA A 51 -2.93 22.32 20.98
C ALA A 51 -3.60 22.56 22.35
N ALA A 52 -2.92 22.23 23.46
CA ALA A 52 -3.44 22.46 24.79
C ALA A 52 -3.17 23.92 25.21
N HIS A 53 -4.07 24.82 24.79
CA HIS A 53 -4.28 26.16 25.35
C HIS A 53 -3.24 27.24 25.03
N ASP A 54 -2.99 27.53 23.75
CA ASP A 54 -2.30 28.77 23.41
C ASP A 54 -3.17 29.64 22.49
N ASP A 55 -3.70 30.74 23.03
CA ASP A 55 -4.24 31.85 22.24
C ASP A 55 -3.14 32.43 21.31
N ASP A 56 -1.87 32.16 21.61
CA ASP A 56 -0.66 32.64 20.93
C ASP A 56 -0.11 31.70 19.85
N TRP A 57 -0.93 30.81 19.28
CA TRP A 57 -0.51 29.86 18.24
C TRP A 57 0.24 30.50 17.05
N ARG A 58 -0.10 31.75 16.72
CA ARG A 58 0.58 32.52 15.67
C ARG A 58 2.03 32.84 16.06
N GLN A 59 2.26 33.20 17.32
CA GLN A 59 3.59 33.47 17.86
C GLN A 59 4.42 32.18 17.86
N THR A 60 3.84 31.05 18.29
CA THR A 60 4.50 29.74 18.26
C THR A 60 5.00 29.38 16.86
N LEU A 61 4.14 29.52 15.83
CA LEU A 61 4.52 29.21 14.46
C LEU A 61 5.59 30.17 13.90
N GLN A 62 5.55 31.45 14.29
CA GLN A 62 6.57 32.43 13.90
C GLN A 62 7.93 32.13 14.54
N ASP A 63 7.95 31.78 15.83
CA ASP A 63 9.16 31.39 16.55
C ASP A 63 9.74 30.08 16.00
N ASP A 64 8.88 29.10 15.70
CA ASP A 64 9.26 27.85 15.04
C ASP A 64 9.88 28.12 13.67
N ASN A 65 9.25 28.96 12.84
CA ASN A 65 9.78 29.34 11.53
C ASN A 65 11.15 30.01 11.64
N ALA A 66 11.33 30.94 12.59
CA ALA A 66 12.62 31.59 12.83
C ALA A 66 13.69 30.58 13.28
N SER A 67 13.32 29.61 14.14
CA SER A 67 14.23 28.55 14.58
C SER A 67 14.64 27.62 13.44
N MET A 68 13.72 27.28 12.54
CA MET A 68 13.98 26.45 11.37
C MET A 68 14.87 27.18 10.36
N GLN A 69 14.61 28.46 10.09
CA GLN A 69 15.48 29.29 9.23
C GLN A 69 16.92 29.32 9.75
N LYS A 70 17.11 29.51 11.06
CA LYS A 70 18.45 29.46 11.67
C LYS A 70 19.13 28.10 11.51
N LYS A 71 18.39 27.00 11.62
CA LYS A 71 18.94 25.64 11.40
C LYS A 71 19.25 25.37 9.92
N MET A 72 18.48 25.94 8.98
CA MET A 72 18.75 25.86 7.54
C MET A 72 20.08 26.52 7.14
N GLU A 73 20.46 27.60 7.83
CA GLU A 73 21.76 28.26 7.62
C GLU A 73 22.94 27.42 8.13
N GLN A 74 22.71 26.53 9.09
CA GLN A 74 23.74 25.71 9.74
C GLN A 74 23.92 24.34 9.09
N ASP A 75 22.86 23.77 8.53
CA ASP A 75 22.86 22.44 7.92
C ASP A 75 22.16 22.44 6.56
N GLU A 76 22.95 22.45 5.50
CA GLU A 76 22.49 22.43 4.11
C GLU A 76 21.68 21.16 3.78
N MET A 77 21.95 20.04 4.46
CA MET A 77 21.23 18.77 4.24
C MET A 77 19.77 18.84 4.71
N MET A 78 19.45 19.72 5.66
CA MET A 78 18.12 19.85 6.26
C MET A 78 17.25 20.93 5.60
N GLN A 79 17.79 21.69 4.63
CA GLN A 79 17.09 22.81 4.00
C GLN A 79 15.77 22.44 3.36
N GLY A 80 15.71 21.33 2.62
CA GLY A 80 14.48 20.91 1.94
C GLY A 80 13.34 20.58 2.90
N ALA A 81 13.64 19.87 4.00
CA ALA A 81 12.65 19.49 5.01
C ALA A 81 12.11 20.72 5.75
N TYR A 82 12.99 21.67 6.11
CA TYR A 82 12.59 22.89 6.80
C TYR A 82 11.83 23.87 5.90
N THR A 83 12.19 23.98 4.62
CA THR A 83 11.47 24.86 3.67
C THR A 83 9.99 24.46 3.57
N GLY A 84 9.71 23.17 3.36
CA GLY A 84 8.33 22.69 3.28
C GLY A 84 7.55 22.92 4.57
N GLN A 85 8.17 22.74 5.73
CA GLN A 85 7.51 23.00 7.02
C GLN A 85 7.23 24.50 7.24
N ILE A 86 8.16 25.39 6.88
CA ILE A 86 7.97 26.84 6.96
C ILE A 86 6.82 27.29 6.05
N GLU A 87 6.77 26.79 4.82
CA GLU A 87 5.67 27.09 3.88
C GLU A 87 4.32 26.62 4.43
N LYS A 88 4.27 25.43 5.02
CA LYS A 88 3.07 24.91 5.68
C LYS A 88 2.65 25.80 6.86
N ASN A 89 3.59 26.24 7.69
CA ASN A 89 3.34 27.16 8.81
C ASN A 89 2.83 28.52 8.32
N ASN A 90 3.43 29.08 7.26
CA ASN A 90 2.97 30.32 6.64
C ASN A 90 1.55 30.17 6.10
N TYR A 91 1.21 29.02 5.49
CA TYR A 91 -0.16 28.77 5.04
C TYR A 91 -1.17 28.82 6.20
N TYR A 92 -0.84 28.25 7.37
CA TYR A 92 -1.69 28.37 8.57
C TYR A 92 -1.87 29.83 9.00
N LEU A 93 -0.77 30.60 9.04
CA LEU A 93 -0.78 32.02 9.42
C LEU A 93 -1.59 32.89 8.44
N ASP A 94 -1.36 32.72 7.15
CA ASP A 94 -1.95 33.53 6.08
C ASP A 94 -3.46 33.28 5.93
N ASN A 95 -3.92 32.06 6.22
CA ASN A 95 -5.34 31.68 6.11
C ASN A 95 -6.09 31.71 7.45
N ASP A 96 -5.41 32.14 8.52
CA ASP A 96 -5.95 32.20 9.87
C ASP A 96 -6.49 30.85 10.40
N ILE A 97 -5.74 29.78 10.14
CA ILE A 97 -6.13 28.40 10.50
C ILE A 97 -5.27 27.94 11.67
N GLN A 98 -5.89 27.63 12.80
CA GLN A 98 -5.19 27.03 13.93
C GLN A 98 -4.82 25.56 13.61
N PRO A 99 -3.55 25.15 13.77
CA PRO A 99 -3.16 23.76 13.58
C PRO A 99 -3.87 22.83 14.58
N ALA A 100 -4.38 21.71 14.09
CA ALA A 100 -4.93 20.67 14.95
C ALA A 100 -3.80 19.86 15.61
N PRO A 101 -3.98 19.39 16.87
CA PRO A 101 -3.02 18.49 17.49
C PRO A 101 -2.94 17.19 16.71
N TYR A 102 -1.77 16.54 16.75
CA TYR A 102 -1.60 15.21 16.19
C TYR A 102 -2.53 14.21 16.89
N ASP A 103 -3.19 13.37 16.12
CA ASP A 103 -4.23 12.47 16.62
C ASP A 103 -4.26 11.13 15.89
N THR A 104 -5.21 10.28 16.28
CA THR A 104 -5.43 8.96 15.67
C THR A 104 -5.58 8.99 14.16
N TRP A 105 -6.29 9.99 13.61
CA TRP A 105 -6.59 10.05 12.19
C TRP A 105 -5.34 10.37 11.36
N GLN A 106 -4.51 11.31 11.84
CA GLN A 106 -3.21 11.61 11.24
C GLN A 106 -2.29 10.38 11.28
N PHE A 107 -2.27 9.65 12.41
CA PHE A 107 -1.50 8.41 12.52
C PHE A 107 -1.96 7.32 11.53
N VAL A 108 -3.27 7.14 11.33
CA VAL A 108 -3.79 6.20 10.32
C VAL A 108 -3.41 6.66 8.91
N MET A 109 -3.50 7.95 8.61
CA MET A 109 -3.13 8.51 7.32
C MET A 109 -1.65 8.26 6.99
N GLU A 110 -0.76 8.48 7.95
CA GLU A 110 0.69 8.26 7.78
C GLU A 110 1.01 6.78 7.55
N ASN A 111 0.37 5.87 8.30
CA ASN A 111 0.57 4.42 8.17
C ASN A 111 0.21 3.83 6.80
N LYS A 112 -0.33 4.62 5.87
CA LYS A 112 -0.43 4.27 4.44
C LYS A 112 0.89 3.76 3.86
N PHE A 113 2.05 4.22 4.35
CA PHE A 113 3.35 3.73 3.87
C PHE A 113 3.52 2.21 4.05
N LEU A 114 2.88 1.62 5.07
CA LEU A 114 2.91 0.18 5.35
C LEU A 114 2.19 -0.65 4.28
N LEU A 115 1.38 -0.04 3.42
CA LEU A 115 0.71 -0.74 2.32
C LEU A 115 1.70 -1.27 1.25
N SER A 116 2.92 -0.73 1.20
CA SER A 116 4.03 -1.33 0.45
C SER A 116 4.38 -2.72 0.98
N LEU A 117 4.45 -2.89 2.30
CA LEU A 117 4.64 -4.19 2.95
C LEU A 117 3.43 -5.09 2.77
N VAL A 118 2.19 -4.56 2.88
CA VAL A 118 0.98 -5.34 2.56
C VAL A 118 1.04 -5.91 1.14
N SER A 119 1.54 -5.14 0.18
CA SER A 119 1.74 -5.59 -1.20
C SER A 119 2.77 -6.71 -1.29
N LEU A 120 3.91 -6.58 -0.60
CA LEU A 120 4.94 -7.61 -0.53
C LEU A 120 4.40 -8.92 0.06
N LEU A 121 3.71 -8.85 1.19
CA LEU A 121 3.12 -10.00 1.88
C LEU A 121 2.06 -10.69 1.00
N THR A 122 1.24 -9.90 0.33
CA THR A 122 0.25 -10.39 -0.63
C THR A 122 0.93 -11.09 -1.81
N ILE A 123 2.03 -10.55 -2.34
CA ILE A 123 2.81 -11.19 -3.40
C ILE A 123 3.36 -12.54 -2.96
N ILE A 124 3.90 -12.66 -1.75
CA ILE A 124 4.42 -13.93 -1.20
C ILE A 124 3.30 -14.98 -1.18
N VAL A 125 2.10 -14.61 -0.71
CA VAL A 125 0.94 -15.51 -0.67
C VAL A 125 0.46 -15.85 -2.08
N ALA A 126 0.29 -14.86 -2.95
CA ALA A 126 -0.18 -15.00 -4.32
C ALA A 126 0.73 -15.88 -5.16
N ALA A 127 2.05 -15.62 -5.14
CA ALA A 127 3.06 -16.38 -5.86
C ALA A 127 3.18 -17.83 -5.35
N GLY A 128 2.87 -18.06 -4.07
CA GLY A 128 2.88 -19.40 -3.47
C GLY A 128 1.60 -20.21 -3.66
N ILE A 129 0.43 -19.59 -3.93
CA ILE A 129 -0.87 -20.26 -3.75
C ILE A 129 -1.13 -21.42 -4.73
N VAL A 130 -0.62 -21.32 -5.96
CA VAL A 130 -0.69 -22.38 -6.97
C VAL A 130 0.59 -23.21 -6.95
N ALA A 131 1.76 -22.56 -6.94
CA ALA A 131 3.05 -23.24 -7.00
C ALA A 131 3.29 -24.21 -5.82
N ASN A 132 2.77 -23.93 -4.63
CA ASN A 132 2.88 -24.86 -3.49
C ASN A 132 2.10 -26.17 -3.70
N GLU A 133 1.01 -26.15 -4.48
CA GLU A 133 0.22 -27.35 -4.76
C GLU A 133 1.00 -28.34 -5.65
N PHE A 134 1.83 -27.81 -6.56
CA PHE A 134 2.75 -28.60 -7.36
C PHE A 134 3.89 -29.16 -6.51
N LYS A 135 4.50 -28.30 -5.67
CA LYS A 135 5.61 -28.71 -4.79
C LYS A 135 5.23 -29.86 -3.86
N TRP A 136 4.00 -29.85 -3.32
CA TRP A 136 3.56 -30.84 -2.31
C TRP A 136 2.76 -32.00 -2.93
N GLY A 137 2.57 -32.02 -4.24
CA GLY A 137 1.80 -33.07 -4.94
C GLY A 137 0.28 -33.04 -4.70
N THR A 138 -0.22 -32.10 -3.90
CA THR A 138 -1.64 -31.94 -3.56
C THR A 138 -2.49 -31.56 -4.77
N ILE A 139 -1.87 -31.07 -5.84
CA ILE A 139 -2.55 -30.81 -7.11
C ILE A 139 -3.23 -32.08 -7.68
N LYS A 140 -2.66 -33.28 -7.47
CA LYS A 140 -3.26 -34.54 -7.93
C LYS A 140 -4.54 -34.85 -7.14
N LEU A 141 -4.54 -34.62 -5.83
CA LEU A 141 -5.70 -34.79 -4.95
C LEU A 141 -6.83 -33.79 -5.26
N LEU A 142 -6.48 -32.60 -5.73
CA LEU A 142 -7.45 -31.60 -6.15
C LEU A 142 -8.16 -31.99 -7.46
N LEU A 143 -7.47 -32.70 -8.36
CA LEU A 143 -7.98 -33.03 -9.69
C LEU A 143 -8.83 -34.30 -9.76
N ILE A 144 -8.78 -35.17 -8.74
CA ILE A 144 -9.67 -36.34 -8.65
C ILE A 144 -11.07 -35.99 -8.13
N ARG A 145 -11.26 -34.78 -7.59
CA ARG A 145 -12.58 -34.30 -7.14
C ARG A 145 -13.42 -33.89 -8.36
N PRO A 146 -14.76 -34.04 -8.32
CA PRO A 146 -15.66 -33.65 -9.41
C PRO A 146 -15.85 -32.12 -9.46
N ILE A 147 -14.76 -31.36 -9.55
CA ILE A 147 -14.71 -29.90 -9.53
C ILE A 147 -13.86 -29.43 -10.71
N THR A 148 -14.38 -28.47 -11.47
CA THR A 148 -13.65 -27.96 -12.64
C THR A 148 -12.40 -27.18 -12.23
N ARG A 149 -11.33 -27.31 -13.02
CA ARG A 149 -10.06 -26.57 -12.82
C ARG A 149 -10.29 -25.06 -12.71
N THR A 150 -11.21 -24.53 -13.51
CA THR A 150 -11.62 -23.12 -13.46
C THR A 150 -12.16 -22.70 -12.10
N LYS A 151 -13.01 -23.51 -11.46
CA LYS A 151 -13.55 -23.20 -10.13
C LYS A 151 -12.46 -23.21 -9.05
N ILE A 152 -11.52 -24.15 -9.15
CA ILE A 152 -10.37 -24.26 -8.23
C ILE A 152 -9.46 -23.03 -8.36
N LEU A 153 -9.13 -22.63 -9.59
CA LEU A 153 -8.27 -21.47 -9.83
C LEU A 153 -8.97 -20.19 -9.40
N ALA A 154 -10.25 -20.03 -9.72
CA ALA A 154 -11.05 -18.88 -9.30
C ALA A 154 -11.15 -18.77 -7.78
N SER A 155 -11.36 -19.86 -7.04
CA SER A 155 -11.41 -19.81 -5.57
C SER A 155 -10.07 -19.42 -4.96
N LYS A 156 -8.95 -19.85 -5.56
CA LYS A 156 -7.60 -19.43 -5.16
C LYS A 156 -7.36 -17.95 -5.45
N TYR A 157 -7.72 -17.48 -6.65
CA TYR A 157 -7.56 -16.08 -7.00
C TYR A 157 -8.36 -15.15 -6.07
N VAL A 158 -9.65 -15.44 -5.87
CA VAL A 158 -10.49 -14.69 -4.93
C VAL A 158 -9.93 -14.79 -3.50
N SER A 159 -9.33 -15.93 -3.14
CA SER A 159 -8.69 -16.07 -1.82
C SER A 159 -7.51 -15.13 -1.62
N VAL A 160 -6.69 -14.91 -2.67
CA VAL A 160 -5.58 -13.96 -2.63
C VAL A 160 -6.12 -12.53 -2.48
N LEU A 161 -7.15 -12.16 -3.23
CA LEU A 161 -7.75 -10.83 -3.14
C LEU A 161 -8.35 -10.58 -1.75
N LEU A 162 -9.05 -11.56 -1.17
CA LEU A 162 -9.56 -11.46 0.19
C LEU A 162 -8.44 -11.37 1.22
N PHE A 163 -7.36 -12.13 1.05
CA PHE A 163 -6.19 -12.00 1.91
C PHE A 163 -5.59 -10.59 1.86
N ALA A 164 -5.45 -10.03 0.66
CA ALA A 164 -4.97 -8.66 0.47
C ALA A 164 -5.89 -7.65 1.17
N LEU A 165 -7.20 -7.78 0.97
CA LEU A 165 -8.22 -6.91 1.56
C LEU A 165 -8.20 -6.99 3.10
N PHE A 166 -8.19 -8.20 3.67
CA PHE A 166 -8.15 -8.38 5.11
C PHE A 166 -6.85 -7.88 5.74
N THR A 167 -5.72 -8.02 5.05
CA THR A 167 -4.44 -7.48 5.53
C THR A 167 -4.44 -5.93 5.50
N LEU A 168 -5.02 -5.33 4.44
CA LEU A 168 -5.21 -3.87 4.38
C LEU A 168 -6.14 -3.37 5.49
N LEU A 169 -7.29 -4.02 5.67
CA LEU A 169 -8.24 -3.68 6.74
C LEU A 169 -7.62 -3.87 8.12
N PHE A 170 -6.79 -4.90 8.31
CA PHE A 170 -6.03 -5.07 9.53
C PHE A 170 -5.11 -3.87 9.79
N VAL A 171 -4.33 -3.43 8.80
CA VAL A 171 -3.49 -2.23 8.97
C VAL A 171 -4.34 -1.01 9.32
N LEU A 172 -5.45 -0.77 8.62
CA LEU A 172 -6.32 0.38 8.86
C LEU A 172 -6.93 0.35 10.27
N ILE A 173 -7.57 -0.74 10.65
CA ILE A 173 -8.27 -0.88 11.94
C ILE A 173 -7.26 -0.92 13.09
N PHE A 174 -6.17 -1.67 12.94
CA PHE A 174 -5.17 -1.79 14.00
C PHE A 174 -4.40 -0.47 14.20
N SER A 175 -4.06 0.24 13.12
CA SER A 175 -3.48 1.59 13.24
C SER A 175 -4.43 2.55 13.94
N TRP A 176 -5.74 2.47 13.66
CA TRP A 176 -6.72 3.29 14.35
C TRP A 176 -6.80 2.95 15.85
N ILE A 177 -6.84 1.66 16.22
CA ILE A 177 -6.84 1.23 17.63
C ILE A 177 -5.59 1.72 18.37
N ILE A 178 -4.41 1.51 17.78
CA ILE A 178 -3.14 1.92 18.39
C ILE A 178 -3.05 3.45 18.45
N GLY A 179 -3.45 4.16 17.40
CA GLY A 179 -3.49 5.61 17.38
C GLY A 179 -4.39 6.18 18.47
N ALA A 180 -5.56 5.57 18.68
CA ALA A 180 -6.49 5.98 19.74
C ALA A 180 -5.90 5.82 21.14
N ILE A 181 -5.09 4.78 21.36
CA ILE A 181 -4.42 4.53 22.64
C ILE A 181 -3.29 5.54 22.90
N PHE A 182 -2.50 5.88 21.88
CA PHE A 182 -1.31 6.72 22.04
C PHE A 182 -1.58 8.22 21.90
N PHE A 183 -2.43 8.62 20.95
CA PHE A 183 -2.63 10.03 20.56
C PHE A 183 -4.03 10.57 20.87
N GLY A 184 -4.97 9.69 21.26
CA GLY A 184 -6.36 10.06 21.49
C GLY A 184 -7.11 10.43 20.20
N ILE A 185 -8.39 10.73 20.34
CA ILE A 185 -9.31 11.02 19.23
C ILE A 185 -9.81 12.46 19.37
N ASN A 186 -9.32 13.35 18.50
CA ASN A 186 -9.63 14.78 18.54
C ASN A 186 -10.70 15.14 17.49
N GLY A 187 -11.88 14.54 17.64
CA GLY A 187 -13.02 14.72 16.72
C GLY A 187 -13.18 13.58 15.70
N MET A 188 -14.24 13.67 14.90
CA MET A 188 -14.60 12.65 13.91
C MET A 188 -13.91 12.84 12.56
N ASP A 189 -13.71 14.07 12.10
CA ASP A 189 -13.04 14.36 10.82
C ASP A 189 -12.16 15.62 10.95
N PRO A 190 -10.96 15.48 11.56
CA PRO A 190 -10.04 16.60 11.66
C PRO A 190 -9.63 17.05 10.27
N HIS A 191 -9.34 18.34 10.14
CA HIS A 191 -8.81 18.92 8.92
C HIS A 191 -7.37 19.34 9.15
N ILE A 192 -6.54 19.15 8.12
CA ILE A 192 -5.11 19.45 8.17
C ILE A 192 -4.68 20.16 6.90
N VAL A 193 -3.56 20.87 6.99
CA VAL A 193 -2.89 21.42 5.81
C VAL A 193 -1.95 20.37 5.22
N VAL A 194 -2.17 20.02 3.95
CA VAL A 194 -1.32 19.11 3.17
C VAL A 194 -0.83 19.80 1.91
N ASN A 195 0.35 19.39 1.44
CA ASN A 195 0.90 19.84 0.16
C ASN A 195 0.21 19.06 -0.99
N GLN A 196 -0.38 19.77 -1.95
CA GLN A 196 -0.98 19.24 -3.16
C GLN A 196 -0.28 19.83 -4.41
N SER A 197 -0.66 19.37 -5.60
CA SER A 197 -0.08 19.84 -6.86
C SER A 197 -0.14 21.36 -7.05
N ASP A 198 -1.23 21.99 -6.60
CA ASP A 198 -1.49 23.43 -6.76
C ASP A 198 -1.07 24.25 -5.52
N GLY A 199 -0.31 23.65 -4.60
CA GLY A 199 0.13 24.26 -3.35
C GLY A 199 -0.47 23.61 -2.10
N TYR A 200 -0.34 24.28 -0.95
CA TYR A 200 -0.93 23.81 0.29
C TYR A 200 -2.45 23.99 0.29
N ALA A 201 -3.16 23.04 0.87
CA ALA A 201 -4.62 23.09 1.00
C ALA A 201 -5.07 22.51 2.34
N TYR A 202 -6.12 23.11 2.90
CA TYR A 202 -6.78 22.63 4.11
C TYR A 202 -7.83 21.58 3.75
N VAL A 203 -7.63 20.33 4.18
CA VAL A 203 -8.44 19.18 3.75
C VAL A 203 -8.84 18.29 4.90
N SER A 204 -9.97 17.60 4.73
CA SER A 204 -10.43 16.50 5.59
C SER A 204 -9.42 15.35 5.61
N VAL A 205 -9.04 14.91 6.81
CA VAL A 205 -8.13 13.77 7.00
C VAL A 205 -8.82 12.47 6.57
N ILE A 206 -10.11 12.29 6.83
CA ILE A 206 -10.83 11.09 6.37
C ILE A 206 -10.84 11.03 4.84
N GLY A 207 -11.05 12.16 4.17
CA GLY A 207 -10.96 12.25 2.72
C GLY A 207 -9.62 11.76 2.19
N GLN A 208 -8.52 12.19 2.82
CA GLN A 208 -7.15 11.76 2.49
C GLN A 208 -6.93 10.27 2.77
N ILE A 209 -7.44 9.73 3.87
CA ILE A 209 -7.36 8.29 4.17
C ILE A 209 -8.10 7.47 3.11
N VAL A 210 -9.36 7.81 2.82
CA VAL A 210 -10.19 7.08 1.86
C VAL A 210 -9.57 7.13 0.47
N GLN A 211 -9.15 8.32 0.01
CA GLN A 211 -8.49 8.49 -1.28
C GLN A 211 -7.16 7.71 -1.32
N GLY A 212 -6.33 7.85 -0.29
CA GLY A 212 -5.02 7.22 -0.23
C GLY A 212 -5.06 5.70 -0.19
N TYR A 213 -5.86 5.12 0.70
CA TYR A 213 -6.03 3.67 0.81
C TYR A 213 -6.79 3.11 -0.40
N GLY A 214 -7.78 3.84 -0.92
CA GLY A 214 -8.55 3.46 -2.11
C GLY A 214 -7.69 3.35 -3.36
N LEU A 215 -6.83 4.35 -3.62
CA LEU A 215 -5.89 4.30 -4.74
C LEU A 215 -4.87 3.15 -4.59
N GLN A 216 -4.38 2.92 -3.36
CA GLN A 216 -3.44 1.84 -3.10
C GLN A 216 -4.07 0.44 -3.26
N LEU A 217 -5.39 0.30 -3.08
CA LEU A 217 -6.11 -0.94 -3.33
C LEU A 217 -5.99 -1.37 -4.80
N VAL A 218 -6.03 -0.43 -5.74
CA VAL A 218 -5.83 -0.72 -7.18
C VAL A 218 -4.44 -1.31 -7.40
N THR A 219 -3.41 -0.69 -6.83
CA THR A 219 -2.03 -1.18 -6.87
C THR A 219 -1.94 -2.59 -6.26
N LEU A 220 -2.56 -2.81 -5.10
CA LEU A 220 -2.54 -4.07 -4.40
C LEU A 220 -3.17 -5.20 -5.21
N VAL A 221 -4.34 -4.96 -5.82
CA VAL A 221 -5.02 -5.92 -6.70
C VAL A 221 -4.15 -6.25 -7.91
N MET A 222 -3.53 -5.25 -8.54
CA MET A 222 -2.66 -5.47 -9.69
C MET A 222 -1.44 -6.32 -9.35
N MET A 223 -0.78 -6.02 -8.22
CA MET A 223 0.40 -6.76 -7.77
C MET A 223 0.05 -8.18 -7.31
N ALA A 224 -1.11 -8.36 -6.67
CA ALA A 224 -1.64 -9.68 -6.33
C ALA A 224 -1.90 -10.52 -7.60
N THR A 225 -2.52 -9.92 -8.61
CA THR A 225 -2.84 -10.59 -9.89
C THR A 225 -1.58 -10.94 -10.66
N PHE A 226 -0.61 -10.03 -10.70
CA PHE A 226 0.70 -10.27 -11.29
C PHE A 226 1.41 -11.45 -10.63
N ALA A 227 1.51 -11.46 -9.30
CA ALA A 227 2.13 -12.57 -8.56
C ALA A 227 1.35 -13.88 -8.70
N PHE A 228 0.02 -13.83 -8.79
CA PHE A 228 -0.81 -14.99 -9.06
C PHE A 228 -0.54 -15.59 -10.45
N MET A 229 -0.34 -14.76 -11.47
CA MET A 229 0.10 -15.19 -12.80
C MET A 229 1.45 -15.91 -12.74
N ILE A 230 2.43 -15.33 -12.05
CA ILE A 230 3.72 -15.99 -11.82
C ILE A 230 3.53 -17.34 -11.11
N SER A 231 2.65 -17.42 -10.10
CA SER A 231 2.32 -18.68 -9.42
C SER A 231 1.77 -19.76 -10.36
N ALA A 232 0.94 -19.39 -11.33
CA ALA A 232 0.35 -20.31 -12.29
C ALA A 232 1.37 -20.77 -13.36
N ILE A 233 2.33 -19.91 -13.72
CA ILE A 233 3.37 -20.23 -14.71
C ILE A 233 4.44 -21.15 -14.13
N PHE A 234 4.82 -21.01 -12.86
CA PHE A 234 5.95 -21.73 -12.28
C PHE A 234 5.52 -22.88 -11.34
N ARG A 235 6.11 -24.07 -11.52
CA ARG A 235 5.85 -25.26 -10.67
C ARG A 235 6.58 -25.23 -9.33
N GLN A 236 7.66 -24.44 -9.23
CA GLN A 236 8.47 -24.32 -8.02
C GLN A 236 8.11 -23.04 -7.27
N SER A 237 7.61 -23.18 -6.03
CA SER A 237 7.15 -22.03 -5.26
C SER A 237 8.26 -21.05 -4.89
N SER A 238 9.47 -21.53 -4.60
CA SER A 238 10.61 -20.64 -4.30
C SER A 238 10.96 -19.74 -5.48
N LEU A 239 10.97 -20.29 -6.70
CA LEU A 239 11.25 -19.54 -7.93
C LEU A 239 10.14 -18.52 -8.22
N ALA A 240 8.87 -18.94 -8.10
CA ALA A 240 7.72 -18.06 -8.31
C ALA A 240 7.73 -16.85 -7.37
N ILE A 241 7.96 -17.11 -6.07
CA ILE A 241 8.02 -16.07 -5.04
C ILE A 241 9.22 -15.15 -5.30
N GLY A 242 10.41 -15.72 -5.56
CA GLY A 242 11.63 -14.94 -5.82
C GLY A 242 11.49 -14.00 -7.02
N ILE A 243 10.95 -14.49 -8.15
CA ILE A 243 10.75 -13.67 -9.35
C ILE A 243 9.72 -12.56 -9.09
N ALA A 244 8.60 -12.87 -8.43
CA ALA A 244 7.56 -11.88 -8.17
C ALA A 244 8.08 -10.75 -7.26
N ILE A 245 8.84 -11.07 -6.22
CA ILE A 245 9.47 -10.09 -5.34
C ILE A 245 10.54 -9.29 -6.08
N PHE A 246 11.43 -9.95 -6.83
CA PHE A 246 12.48 -9.29 -7.59
C PHE A 246 11.91 -8.25 -8.57
N LEU A 247 10.86 -8.62 -9.32
CA LEU A 247 10.21 -7.71 -10.27
C LEU A 247 9.46 -6.58 -9.57
N MET A 248 8.84 -6.84 -8.40
CA MET A 248 8.24 -5.77 -7.60
C MET A 248 9.29 -4.74 -7.17
N LEU A 249 10.42 -5.19 -6.61
CA LEU A 249 11.46 -4.30 -6.10
C LEU A 249 12.19 -3.57 -7.23
N SER A 250 12.41 -4.24 -8.35
CA SER A 250 13.11 -3.69 -9.51
C SER A 250 12.19 -2.86 -10.42
N GLY A 251 10.87 -2.88 -10.20
CA GLY A 251 9.89 -2.30 -11.12
C GLY A 251 10.13 -0.82 -11.44
N ASN A 252 10.33 0.00 -10.40
CA ASN A 252 10.64 1.43 -10.58
C ASN A 252 12.00 1.64 -11.24
N ALA A 253 13.00 0.81 -10.92
CA ALA A 253 14.31 0.88 -11.56
C ALA A 253 14.26 0.53 -13.05
N ILE A 254 13.43 -0.46 -13.43
CA ILE A 254 13.18 -0.80 -14.84
C ILE A 254 12.53 0.38 -15.57
N VAL A 255 11.54 1.04 -14.94
CA VAL A 255 10.91 2.22 -15.54
C VAL A 255 11.91 3.36 -15.71
N GLY A 256 12.72 3.64 -14.68
CA GLY A 256 13.76 4.65 -14.73
C GLY A 256 14.84 4.35 -15.78
N PHE A 257 15.25 3.09 -15.93
CA PHE A 257 16.22 2.69 -16.97
C PHE A 257 15.73 2.98 -18.38
N PHE A 258 14.41 2.88 -18.62
CA PHE A 258 13.80 3.17 -19.90
C PHE A 258 13.22 4.59 -19.99
N SER A 259 13.57 5.51 -19.07
CA SER A 259 12.90 6.82 -18.98
C SER A 259 13.01 7.66 -20.26
N ASP A 260 14.08 7.50 -21.02
CA ASP A 260 14.32 8.21 -22.28
C ASP A 260 13.38 7.77 -23.42
N TYR A 261 12.64 6.69 -23.23
CA TYR A 261 11.77 6.13 -24.26
C TYR A 261 10.29 6.46 -24.01
N ASN A 262 9.64 7.02 -25.03
CA ASN A 262 8.21 7.38 -24.99
C ASN A 262 7.26 6.20 -24.68
N TRP A 263 7.71 4.95 -24.87
CA TRP A 263 6.91 3.76 -24.57
C TRP A 263 7.02 3.33 -23.10
N ALA A 264 7.96 3.88 -22.32
CA ALA A 264 8.17 3.50 -20.91
C ALA A 264 6.95 3.78 -20.03
N LYS A 265 6.11 4.77 -20.40
CA LYS A 265 4.80 5.02 -19.78
C LYS A 265 3.83 3.85 -19.85
N TYR A 266 4.04 2.86 -20.73
CA TYR A 266 3.22 1.65 -20.81
C TYR A 266 3.77 0.49 -19.98
N ILE A 267 4.95 0.62 -19.37
CA ILE A 267 5.46 -0.37 -18.44
C ILE A 267 4.49 -0.44 -17.25
N LEU A 268 4.13 -1.66 -16.82
CA LEU A 268 3.20 -1.89 -15.70
C LEU A 268 3.52 -0.98 -14.50
N PHE A 269 4.78 -0.96 -14.07
CA PHE A 269 5.23 -0.26 -12.88
C PHE A 269 5.17 1.28 -12.98
N ALA A 270 5.19 1.85 -14.19
CA ALA A 270 4.96 3.28 -14.38
C ALA A 270 3.50 3.68 -13.99
N ASN A 271 2.59 2.71 -14.04
CA ASN A 271 1.16 2.92 -13.84
C ASN A 271 0.65 2.40 -12.50
N THR A 272 1.46 1.68 -11.71
CA THR A 272 1.01 1.10 -10.44
C THR A 272 0.97 2.11 -9.30
N ASN A 273 1.76 3.20 -9.34
CA ASN A 273 1.68 4.25 -8.35
C ASN A 273 0.61 5.28 -8.74
N MET A 274 -0.58 5.20 -8.13
CA MET A 274 -1.66 6.14 -8.42
C MET A 274 -1.55 7.46 -7.65
N ASN A 275 -0.73 7.52 -6.59
CA ASN A 275 -0.56 8.73 -5.79
C ASN A 275 0.12 9.86 -6.58
N GLN A 276 0.83 9.52 -7.66
CA GLN A 276 1.45 10.50 -8.57
C GLN A 276 0.43 11.50 -9.16
N TYR A 277 -0.84 11.11 -9.25
CA TYR A 277 -1.91 11.98 -9.77
C TYR A 277 -2.53 12.90 -8.73
N ILE A 278 -2.43 12.55 -7.44
CA ILE A 278 -2.82 13.46 -6.35
C ILE A 278 -1.78 14.57 -6.23
N ASN A 279 -0.49 14.20 -6.35
CA ASN A 279 0.62 15.11 -6.18
C ASN A 279 0.95 15.89 -7.47
N GLY A 280 0.15 15.75 -8.54
CA GLY A 280 0.35 16.41 -9.83
C GLY A 280 1.70 16.17 -10.50
N SER A 281 2.38 15.07 -10.15
CA SER A 281 3.74 14.74 -10.56
C SER A 281 3.76 13.37 -11.25
N PRO A 282 3.08 13.23 -12.39
CA PRO A 282 3.13 11.99 -13.16
C PRO A 282 4.57 11.70 -13.62
N MET A 283 4.93 10.41 -13.64
CA MET A 283 6.28 9.98 -13.97
C MET A 283 6.69 10.30 -15.42
N PHE A 284 5.72 10.39 -16.33
CA PHE A 284 5.93 10.75 -17.73
C PHE A 284 4.87 11.72 -18.22
N ASP A 285 5.26 12.57 -19.18
CA ASP A 285 4.34 13.50 -19.84
C ASP A 285 3.17 12.78 -20.53
N GLY A 286 1.98 13.37 -20.38
CA GLY A 286 0.74 12.85 -20.97
C GLY A 286 0.13 11.66 -20.22
N MET A 287 0.69 11.26 -19.08
CA MET A 287 0.03 10.31 -18.19
C MET A 287 -1.08 11.00 -17.40
N SER A 288 -2.22 10.33 -17.31
CA SER A 288 -3.37 10.73 -16.50
C SER A 288 -3.89 9.53 -15.71
N LEU A 289 -4.71 9.79 -14.68
CA LEU A 289 -5.36 8.72 -13.91
C LEU A 289 -6.13 7.77 -14.83
N GLY A 290 -6.88 8.29 -15.81
CA GLY A 290 -7.61 7.48 -16.78
C GLY A 290 -6.70 6.65 -17.70
N PHE A 291 -5.56 7.22 -18.10
CA PHE A 291 -4.54 6.49 -18.87
C PHE A 291 -4.00 5.29 -18.07
N SER A 292 -3.55 5.51 -16.82
CA SER A 292 -3.01 4.42 -16.01
C SER A 292 -4.05 3.35 -15.68
N ILE A 293 -5.29 3.73 -15.37
CA ILE A 293 -6.36 2.74 -15.16
C ILE A 293 -6.57 1.87 -16.41
N THR A 294 -6.55 2.48 -17.60
CA THR A 294 -6.71 1.75 -18.87
C THR A 294 -5.57 0.77 -19.09
N VAL A 295 -4.32 1.21 -18.91
CA VAL A 295 -3.14 0.35 -19.03
C VAL A 295 -3.19 -0.81 -18.02
N LEU A 296 -3.50 -0.53 -16.76
CA LEU A 296 -3.64 -1.56 -15.73
C LEU A 296 -4.76 -2.54 -16.04
N ALA A 297 -5.90 -2.09 -16.57
CA ALA A 297 -7.00 -2.97 -16.97
C ALA A 297 -6.57 -3.94 -18.09
N VAL A 298 -5.80 -3.47 -19.07
CA VAL A 298 -5.23 -4.34 -20.12
C VAL A 298 -4.30 -5.39 -19.51
N TYR A 299 -3.37 -4.98 -18.63
CA TYR A 299 -2.49 -5.92 -17.93
C TYR A 299 -3.26 -6.92 -17.07
N TYR A 300 -4.31 -6.47 -16.39
CA TYR A 300 -5.16 -7.31 -15.56
C TYR A 300 -5.79 -8.45 -16.36
N VAL A 301 -6.37 -8.12 -17.53
CA VAL A 301 -6.95 -9.11 -18.44
C VAL A 301 -5.88 -10.06 -18.97
N ILE A 302 -4.70 -9.55 -19.34
CA ILE A 302 -3.58 -10.37 -19.81
C ILE A 302 -3.15 -11.35 -18.72
N PHE A 303 -2.92 -10.87 -17.48
CA PHE A 303 -2.48 -11.70 -16.37
C PHE A 303 -3.48 -12.80 -16.05
N LEU A 304 -4.78 -12.48 -15.97
CA LEU A 304 -5.80 -13.49 -15.75
C LEU A 304 -5.88 -14.51 -16.89
N THR A 305 -5.80 -14.04 -18.14
CA THR A 305 -5.85 -14.93 -19.31
C THR A 305 -4.67 -15.90 -19.29
N VAL A 306 -3.46 -15.40 -19.04
CA VAL A 306 -2.23 -16.20 -18.93
C VAL A 306 -2.35 -17.19 -17.77
N SER A 307 -2.76 -16.75 -16.57
CA SER A 307 -3.00 -17.63 -15.42
C SER A 307 -3.95 -18.78 -15.75
N TRP A 308 -5.08 -18.49 -16.40
CA TRP A 308 -6.09 -19.49 -16.72
C TRP A 308 -5.61 -20.47 -17.79
N VAL A 309 -4.95 -19.98 -18.84
CA VAL A 309 -4.41 -20.82 -19.91
C VAL A 309 -3.36 -21.79 -19.35
N PHE A 310 -2.40 -21.30 -18.57
CA PHE A 310 -1.35 -22.13 -17.98
C PHE A 310 -1.88 -23.13 -16.96
N PHE A 311 -2.93 -22.81 -16.21
CA PHE A 311 -3.48 -23.75 -15.24
C PHE A 311 -4.41 -24.79 -15.88
N THR A 312 -5.17 -24.41 -16.91
CA THR A 312 -6.19 -25.30 -17.49
C THR A 312 -5.61 -26.23 -18.55
N LYS A 313 -4.79 -25.70 -19.47
CA LYS A 313 -4.26 -26.45 -20.63
C LYS A 313 -3.01 -27.27 -20.31
N ARG A 314 -2.29 -26.91 -19.24
CA ARG A 314 -1.03 -27.56 -18.93
C ARG A 314 -1.29 -28.90 -18.26
N ASP A 315 -0.59 -29.92 -18.71
CA ASP A 315 -0.75 -31.25 -18.15
C ASP A 315 -0.23 -31.27 -16.71
N VAL A 316 -1.10 -31.73 -15.81
CA VAL A 316 -0.84 -31.87 -14.38
C VAL A 316 -0.64 -33.35 -14.03
N ALA A 317 -1.05 -34.25 -14.93
CA ALA A 317 -0.69 -35.65 -14.92
C ALA A 317 0.65 -35.83 -15.66
N GLY A 318 1.67 -35.06 -15.27
CA GLY A 318 3.02 -35.35 -15.73
C GLY A 318 3.56 -36.57 -15.00
N HIS A 319 4.09 -37.51 -15.77
CA HIS A 319 5.41 -38.04 -15.44
C HIS A 319 6.40 -36.90 -15.22
#